data_AF-A0AAV2AF16-F1
#
_entry.id   AF-A0AAV2AF16-F1
#
_cell.length_a   1.000
_cell.length_b   1.000
_cell.length_c   1.000
_cell.angle_alpha   90.00
_cell.angle_beta   90.00
_cell.angle_gamma   90.00
#
_symmetry.space_group_name_H-M   'P 1'
#
loop_
_entity.id
_entity.type
_entity.pdbx_description
1 polymer ?
#
loop_
_entity_poly.entity_id
_entity_poly.type
_entity_poly.pdbx_seq_one_letter_code
_entity_poly.pdbx_strand_id
1 'polypeptide(L)'
;MDISRVNCSANPRKHREDPVSEINDYLGPKMRVRYSLYIGDEKDVIHSISLRMPENYTASEVMELAEVEDPKYKFEWKTTSGKMYVYEIAKVTNDPESGKFWLLYVGAANSSEPLTHLTNGPDEVIMSDGEHLVLWYKTATI
;
A
#
# COMPACT_ATOMS: atom_id res chain seq x y z
N MET A 1 -16.22 26.14 -27.73
CA MET A 1 -15.52 24.88 -27.40
C MET A 1 -16.49 24.03 -26.61
N ASP A 2 -16.68 22.79 -27.05
CA ASP A 2 -17.80 21.93 -26.69
C ASP A 2 -17.36 20.96 -25.57
N ILE A 3 -18.01 21.02 -24.41
CA ILE A 3 -17.68 20.23 -23.20
C ILE A 3 -18.22 18.79 -23.31
N SER A 4 -18.89 18.45 -24.42
CA SER A 4 -19.63 17.21 -24.63
C SER A 4 -18.77 15.98 -24.99
N ARG A 5 -17.45 16.07 -24.89
CA ARG A 5 -16.53 14.95 -25.25
C ARG A 5 -15.53 14.62 -24.15
N VAL A 6 -15.98 14.58 -22.91
CA VAL A 6 -15.20 13.96 -21.82
C VAL A 6 -15.38 12.45 -21.91
N ASN A 7 -14.30 11.73 -22.13
CA ASN A 7 -14.30 10.26 -22.18
C ASN A 7 -14.37 9.74 -20.72
N CYS A 8 -15.58 9.45 -20.22
CA CYS A 8 -15.84 8.99 -18.86
C CYS A 8 -15.51 7.49 -18.62
N SER A 9 -14.40 7.00 -19.19
CA SER A 9 -13.91 5.63 -18.94
C SER A 9 -12.80 5.57 -17.89
N ALA A 10 -12.44 6.71 -17.28
CA ALA A 10 -11.55 6.73 -16.12
C ALA A 10 -12.33 6.43 -14.83
N ASN A 11 -11.86 5.41 -14.12
CA ASN A 11 -12.42 4.89 -12.88
C ASN A 11 -12.70 6.04 -11.88
N PRO A 12 -13.98 6.32 -11.53
CA PRO A 12 -14.30 7.35 -10.57
C PRO A 12 -13.79 6.84 -9.23
N ARG A 13 -12.75 7.48 -8.70
CA ARG A 13 -12.28 7.25 -7.33
C ARG A 13 -13.51 7.15 -6.45
N LYS A 14 -13.77 5.98 -5.86
CA LYS A 14 -14.79 5.84 -4.81
C LYS A 14 -14.22 6.49 -3.55
N HIS A 15 -14.13 7.82 -3.55
CA HIS A 15 -13.77 8.55 -2.36
C HIS A 15 -14.68 9.76 -2.22
N ARG A 16 -15.43 9.71 -1.12
CA ARG A 16 -16.34 10.68 -0.53
C ARG A 16 -16.15 12.13 -1.02
N GLU A 17 -17.22 12.70 -1.56
CA GLU A 17 -17.32 14.08 -2.08
C GLU A 17 -17.04 15.13 -0.99
N ASP A 18 -15.82 15.66 -0.94
CA ASP A 18 -15.50 16.96 -0.32
C ASP A 18 -14.55 17.72 -1.27
N PRO A 19 -15.00 18.83 -1.89
CA PRO A 19 -14.17 19.61 -2.81
C PRO A 19 -12.85 20.10 -2.18
N VAL A 20 -12.81 20.26 -0.85
CA VAL A 20 -11.61 20.73 -0.13
C VAL A 20 -10.54 19.63 -0.05
N SER A 21 -10.93 18.36 0.13
CA SER A 21 -9.97 17.25 0.15
C SER A 21 -9.31 17.07 -1.21
N GLU A 22 -10.07 17.16 -2.29
CA GLU A 22 -9.52 17.08 -3.66
C GLU A 22 -8.52 18.20 -3.95
N ILE A 23 -8.80 19.45 -3.54
CA ILE A 23 -7.86 20.57 -3.76
C ILE A 23 -6.56 20.37 -2.98
N ASN A 24 -6.65 19.89 -1.73
CA ASN A 24 -5.47 19.55 -0.93
C ASN A 24 -4.68 18.38 -1.52
N ASP A 25 -5.36 17.44 -2.18
CA ASP A 25 -4.70 16.36 -2.92
C ASP A 25 -3.89 16.86 -4.12
N TYR A 26 -4.09 18.08 -4.61
CA TYR A 26 -3.26 18.67 -5.67
C TYR A 26 -2.26 19.71 -5.16
N LEU A 27 -2.64 20.55 -4.20
CA LEU A 27 -1.87 21.73 -3.79
C LEU A 27 -1.32 21.67 -2.36
N GLY A 28 -1.76 20.69 -1.56
CA GLY A 28 -1.34 20.52 -0.18
C GLY A 28 0.08 19.94 -0.04
N PRO A 29 0.61 19.92 1.19
CA PRO A 29 1.87 19.25 1.52
C PRO A 29 1.92 17.82 1.00
N LYS A 30 3.11 17.40 0.56
CA LYS A 30 3.34 16.09 -0.03
C LYS A 30 4.38 15.33 0.75
N MET A 31 4.12 14.05 0.97
CA MET A 31 5.07 13.10 1.50
C MET A 31 5.53 12.11 0.43
N ARG A 32 6.68 11.49 0.68
CA ARG A 32 7.28 10.43 -0.12
C ARG A 32 7.42 9.18 0.74
N VAL A 33 6.77 8.11 0.29
CA VAL A 33 6.86 6.78 0.91
C VAL A 33 7.51 5.83 -0.09
N ARG A 34 8.45 5.02 0.40
CA ARG A 34 8.94 3.86 -0.35
C ARG A 34 8.06 2.67 -0.01
N TYR A 35 7.52 1.99 -1.02
CA TYR A 35 6.78 0.75 -0.83
C TYR A 35 7.52 -0.41 -1.50
N SER A 36 7.80 -1.46 -0.72
CA SER A 36 8.45 -2.68 -1.22
C SER A 36 7.65 -3.95 -0.97
N LEU A 37 7.71 -4.87 -1.94
CA LEU A 37 7.28 -6.25 -1.78
C LEU A 37 8.52 -7.12 -1.63
N TYR A 38 8.61 -7.85 -0.52
CA TYR A 38 9.64 -8.87 -0.32
C TYR A 38 8.98 -10.24 -0.42
N ILE A 39 9.54 -11.13 -1.23
CA ILE A 39 9.03 -12.49 -1.42
C ILE A 39 10.14 -13.47 -1.06
N GLY A 40 9.83 -14.40 -0.16
CA GLY A 40 10.77 -15.41 0.34
C GLY A 40 11.36 -15.06 1.71
N ASP A 41 11.73 -16.09 2.48
CA ASP A 41 12.23 -15.92 3.85
C ASP A 41 13.55 -15.14 3.89
N GLU A 42 14.35 -15.22 2.82
CA GLU A 42 15.64 -14.52 2.66
C GLU A 42 15.54 -13.27 1.77
N LYS A 43 14.32 -12.80 1.45
CA LYS A 43 14.06 -11.70 0.50
C LYS A 43 14.57 -12.02 -0.91
N ASP A 44 14.29 -13.24 -1.37
CA ASP A 44 14.71 -13.76 -2.68
C ASP A 44 14.33 -12.83 -3.83
N VAL A 45 13.15 -12.21 -3.74
CA VAL A 45 12.68 -11.22 -4.70
C VAL A 45 12.27 -9.93 -3.99
N ILE A 46 12.74 -8.81 -4.53
CA ILE A 46 12.42 -7.47 -4.04
C ILE A 46 11.86 -6.63 -5.19
N HIS A 47 10.65 -6.11 -5.00
CA HIS A 47 10.09 -5.04 -5.83
C HIS A 47 9.94 -3.78 -5.00
N SER A 48 10.26 -2.62 -5.57
CA SER A 48 10.18 -1.34 -4.86
C SER A 48 9.67 -0.24 -5.78
N ILE A 49 8.79 0.60 -5.24
CA ILE A 49 8.28 1.81 -5.88
C ILE A 49 8.35 2.96 -4.87
N SER A 50 8.68 4.15 -5.35
CA SER A 50 8.71 5.37 -4.53
C SER A 50 7.55 6.25 -4.94
N LEU A 51 6.58 6.40 -4.06
CA LEU A 51 5.33 7.09 -4.33
C LEU A 51 5.34 8.46 -3.68
N ARG A 52 4.71 9.43 -4.34
CA ARG A 52 4.50 10.79 -3.80
C ARG A 52 3.01 11.02 -3.64
N MET A 53 2.58 11.37 -2.44
CA MET A 53 1.17 11.45 -2.07
C MET A 53 0.93 12.60 -1.07
N PRO A 54 -0.32 13.00 -0.82
CA PRO A 54 -0.68 13.88 0.28
C PRO A 54 -0.27 13.29 1.65
N GLU A 55 -0.15 14.14 2.66
CA GLU A 55 0.12 13.68 4.03
C GLU A 55 -1.09 12.94 4.65
N ASN A 56 -0.84 12.17 5.71
CA ASN A 56 -1.83 11.41 6.48
C ASN A 56 -2.51 10.25 5.73
N TYR A 57 -1.91 9.78 4.64
CA TYR A 57 -2.38 8.56 3.98
C TYR A 57 -2.09 7.33 4.85
N THR A 58 -3.01 6.38 4.85
CA THR A 58 -2.81 5.08 5.47
C THR A 58 -1.98 4.16 4.58
N ALA A 59 -1.41 3.09 5.15
CA ALA A 59 -0.68 2.10 4.39
C ALA A 59 -1.56 1.43 3.31
N SER A 60 -2.86 1.24 3.56
CA SER A 60 -3.80 0.74 2.54
C SER A 60 -3.95 1.71 1.37
N GLU A 61 -4.05 3.02 1.63
CA GLU A 61 -4.12 4.03 0.57
C GLU A 61 -2.81 4.10 -0.24
N VAL A 62 -1.65 3.90 0.41
CA VAL A 62 -0.36 3.76 -0.29
C VAL A 62 -0.37 2.53 -1.21
N MET A 63 -0.93 1.41 -0.76
CA MET A 63 -1.04 0.18 -1.56
C MET A 63 -1.97 0.38 -2.76
N GLU A 64 -3.12 1.03 -2.58
CA GLU A 64 -4.05 1.37 -3.67
C GLU A 64 -3.39 2.27 -4.73
N LEU A 65 -2.64 3.28 -4.29
CA LEU A 65 -1.89 4.14 -5.20
C LEU A 65 -0.82 3.34 -5.97
N ALA A 66 -0.15 2.40 -5.30
CA ALA A 66 0.85 1.55 -5.92
C ALA A 66 0.26 0.65 -7.01
N GLU A 67 -0.93 0.07 -6.78
CA GLU A 67 -1.64 -0.75 -7.77
C GLU A 67 -1.99 0.05 -9.04
N VAL A 68 -2.38 1.31 -8.88
CA VAL A 68 -2.68 2.21 -10.02
C VAL A 68 -1.44 2.52 -10.84
N GLU A 69 -0.29 2.71 -10.19
CA GLU A 69 0.99 3.06 -10.83
C GLU A 69 1.67 1.85 -11.49
N ASP A 70 1.65 0.68 -10.84
CA ASP A 70 2.15 -0.58 -11.41
C ASP A 70 1.23 -1.74 -11.01
N PRO A 71 0.57 -2.42 -11.97
CA PRO A 71 -0.37 -3.51 -11.69
C PRO A 71 0.29 -4.73 -11.00
N LYS A 72 1.62 -4.79 -10.92
CA LYS A 72 2.34 -5.75 -10.07
C LYS A 72 1.97 -5.62 -8.59
N TYR A 73 1.61 -4.42 -8.15
CA TYR A 73 1.20 -4.15 -6.77
C TYR A 73 -0.27 -4.45 -6.51
N LYS A 74 -1.02 -4.94 -7.51
CA LYS A 74 -2.38 -5.40 -7.31
C LYS A 74 -2.44 -6.39 -6.15
N PHE A 75 -3.39 -6.15 -5.26
CA PHE A 75 -3.59 -6.95 -4.06
C PHE A 75 -5.06 -7.26 -3.85
N GLU A 76 -5.33 -8.36 -3.15
CA GLU A 76 -6.66 -8.75 -2.73
C GLU A 76 -6.71 -8.81 -1.20
N TRP A 77 -7.83 -8.36 -0.64
CA TRP A 77 -8.01 -8.24 0.80
C TRP A 77 -9.43 -8.56 1.22
N LYS A 78 -9.62 -8.85 2.50
CA LYS A 78 -10.92 -9.05 3.14
C LYS A 78 -10.93 -8.45 4.52
N THR A 79 -12.11 -8.15 5.06
CA THR A 79 -12.23 -7.73 6.45
C THR A 79 -12.19 -8.96 7.36
N THR A 80 -11.30 -8.96 8.36
CA THR A 80 -11.22 -9.99 9.40
C THR A 80 -11.13 -9.32 10.76
N SER A 81 -12.05 -9.64 11.68
CA SER A 81 -12.11 -9.02 13.02
C SER A 81 -12.11 -7.49 13.01
N GLY A 82 -12.75 -6.89 11.99
CA GLY A 82 -12.83 -5.42 11.83
C GLY A 82 -11.60 -4.77 11.18
N LYS A 83 -10.57 -5.55 10.81
CA LYS A 83 -9.34 -5.04 10.20
C LYS A 83 -9.19 -5.50 8.76
N MET A 84 -8.48 -4.73 7.95
CA MET A 84 -8.10 -5.14 6.60
C MET A 84 -7.05 -6.26 6.66
N TYR A 85 -7.38 -7.42 6.08
CA TYR A 85 -6.48 -8.56 5.95
C TYR A 85 -6.15 -8.79 4.47
N VAL A 86 -4.90 -8.50 4.12
CA VAL A 86 -4.37 -8.71 2.77
C VAL A 86 -3.96 -10.17 2.63
N TYR A 87 -4.48 -10.85 1.60
CA TYR A 87 -4.25 -12.28 1.40
C TYR A 87 -3.60 -12.63 0.07
N GLU A 88 -3.48 -11.67 -0.84
CA GLU A 88 -2.79 -11.86 -2.11
C GLU A 88 -2.17 -10.54 -2.55
N ILE A 89 -0.94 -10.57 -3.06
CA ILE A 89 -0.28 -9.45 -3.74
C ILE A 89 0.52 -10.01 -4.91
N ALA A 90 0.53 -9.34 -6.06
CA ALA A 90 1.29 -9.77 -7.24
C ALA A 90 0.96 -11.22 -7.68
N LYS A 91 -0.30 -11.66 -7.46
CA LYS A 91 -0.78 -13.05 -7.70
C LYS A 91 -0.12 -14.12 -6.82
N VAL A 92 0.54 -13.72 -5.74
CA VAL A 92 1.06 -14.63 -4.71
C VAL A 92 0.07 -14.61 -3.56
N THR A 93 -0.68 -15.70 -3.41
CA THR A 93 -1.68 -15.87 -2.35
C THR A 93 -1.01 -16.42 -1.08
N ASN A 94 -1.52 -16.05 0.09
CA ASN A 94 -1.14 -16.67 1.36
C ASN A 94 -1.30 -18.20 1.28
N ASP A 95 -0.35 -18.91 1.87
CA ASP A 95 -0.32 -20.38 1.93
C ASP A 95 -0.30 -20.83 3.39
N PRO A 96 -1.48 -21.08 3.99
CA PRO A 96 -1.58 -21.57 5.35
C PRO A 96 -0.97 -22.96 5.55
N GLU A 97 -0.90 -23.81 4.52
CA GLU A 97 -0.34 -25.17 4.63
C GLU A 97 1.18 -25.10 4.82
N SER A 98 1.84 -24.18 4.11
CA SER A 98 3.27 -23.88 4.28
C SER A 98 3.57 -22.82 5.34
N GLY A 99 2.54 -22.27 6.00
CA GLY A 99 2.68 -21.21 7.01
C GLY A 99 3.18 -19.86 6.46
N LYS A 100 3.01 -19.59 5.16
CA LYS A 100 3.51 -18.38 4.49
C LYS A 100 2.41 -17.35 4.31
N PHE A 101 2.68 -16.12 4.77
CA PHE A 101 1.73 -15.04 4.76
C PHE A 101 2.39 -13.73 4.34
N TRP A 102 1.59 -12.83 3.75
CA TRP A 102 1.93 -11.43 3.61
C TRP A 102 1.86 -10.73 4.98
N LEU A 103 3.02 -10.28 5.45
CA LEU A 103 3.18 -9.62 6.74
C LEU A 103 3.52 -8.14 6.54
N LEU A 104 2.91 -7.26 7.33
CA LEU A 104 3.12 -5.82 7.28
C LEU A 104 4.34 -5.41 8.11
N TYR A 105 5.18 -4.57 7.52
CA TYR A 105 6.36 -4.00 8.15
C TYR A 105 6.50 -2.52 7.80
N VAL A 106 7.03 -1.74 8.74
CA VAL A 106 7.35 -0.32 8.55
C VAL A 106 8.76 -0.01 9.07
N GLY A 107 9.45 0.92 8.42
CA GLY A 107 10.71 1.48 8.89
C GLY A 107 11.04 2.80 8.18
N ALA A 108 12.28 3.26 8.26
CA ALA A 108 12.72 4.46 7.55
C ALA A 108 13.41 4.09 6.22
N ALA A 109 13.03 4.77 5.12
CA ALA A 109 13.48 4.40 3.76
C ALA A 109 14.98 4.54 3.50
N ASN A 110 15.66 5.40 4.27
CA ASN A 110 17.09 5.67 4.16
C ASN A 110 17.87 5.26 5.42
N SER A 111 17.32 4.35 6.22
CA SER A 111 17.94 3.86 7.45
C SER A 111 18.38 2.41 7.30
N SER A 112 19.43 2.04 8.02
CA SER A 112 19.83 0.64 8.23
C SER A 112 19.11 0.01 9.43
N GLU A 113 18.24 0.75 10.10
CA GLU A 113 17.44 0.24 11.21
C GLU A 113 16.53 -0.91 10.77
N PRO A 114 16.29 -1.88 11.67
CA PRO A 114 15.44 -3.02 11.35
C PRO A 114 13.99 -2.56 11.11
N LEU A 115 13.34 -3.23 10.17
CA LEU A 115 11.90 -3.06 9.93
C LEU A 115 11.12 -3.57 11.13
N THR A 116 10.10 -2.82 11.55
CA THR A 116 9.18 -3.19 12.62
C THR A 116 7.98 -3.92 12.04
N HIS A 117 7.73 -5.13 12.52
CA HIS A 117 6.52 -5.89 12.16
C HIS A 117 5.29 -5.28 12.85
N LEU A 118 4.21 -5.06 12.10
CA LEU A 118 2.94 -4.59 12.64
C LEU A 118 1.88 -5.68 12.50
N THR A 119 1.06 -5.83 13.55
CA THR A 119 -0.10 -6.75 13.57
C THR A 119 -1.41 -6.03 13.23
N ASN A 120 -1.36 -4.72 13.04
CA ASN A 120 -2.46 -3.89 12.55
C ASN A 120 -2.78 -4.22 11.08
N GLY A 121 -4.03 -3.92 10.68
CA GLY A 121 -4.36 -3.88 9.26
C GLY A 121 -3.69 -2.67 8.59
N PRO A 122 -3.37 -2.72 7.29
CA PRO A 122 -2.81 -1.56 6.58
C PRO A 122 -3.71 -0.31 6.63
N ASP A 123 -5.01 -0.49 6.84
CA ASP A 123 -6.02 0.55 7.00
C ASP A 123 -5.92 1.33 8.33
N GLU A 124 -5.24 0.76 9.34
CA GLU A 124 -5.06 1.40 10.66
C GLU A 124 -3.71 2.13 10.79
N VAL A 125 -2.81 1.98 9.82
CA VAL A 125 -1.43 2.51 9.89
C VAL A 125 -1.31 3.77 9.07
N ILE A 126 -1.13 4.92 9.72
CA ILE A 126 -0.88 6.21 9.05
C ILE A 126 0.61 6.32 8.72
N MET A 127 0.92 6.59 7.45
CA MET A 127 2.29 6.74 6.97
C MET A 127 2.78 8.20 7.12
N SER A 128 4.08 8.34 7.30
CA SER A 128 4.80 9.61 7.41
C SER A 128 5.83 9.79 6.29
N ASP A 129 6.29 11.03 6.09
CA ASP A 129 7.31 11.34 5.08
C ASP A 129 8.64 10.62 5.34
N GLY A 130 9.21 10.03 4.28
CA GLY A 130 10.46 9.29 4.34
C GLY A 130 10.34 7.86 4.88
N GLU A 131 9.13 7.37 5.17
CA GLU A 131 8.92 6.00 5.65
C GLU A 131 9.00 4.95 4.53
N HIS A 132 9.27 3.72 4.96
CA HIS A 132 9.36 2.51 4.16
C HIS A 132 8.26 1.55 4.57
N LEU A 133 7.24 1.44 3.73
CA LEU A 133 6.23 0.40 3.81
C LEU A 133 6.77 -0.88 3.17
N VAL A 134 6.64 -2.02 3.86
CA VAL A 134 7.02 -3.32 3.32
C VAL A 134 5.91 -4.34 3.57
N LEU A 135 5.46 -4.98 2.51
CA LEU A 135 4.70 -6.23 2.60
C LEU A 135 5.65 -7.38 2.30
N TRP A 136 5.81 -8.29 3.26
CA TRP A 136 6.76 -9.39 3.17
C TRP A 136 6.04 -10.73 3.18
N TYR A 137 6.08 -11.44 2.05
CA TYR A 137 5.64 -12.82 1.94
C TYR A 137 6.70 -13.78 2.46
N LYS A 138 6.48 -14.29 3.68
CA LYS A 138 7.41 -15.19 4.35
C LYS A 138 6.68 -16.12 5.32
N THR A 139 7.40 -17.10 5.84
CA THR A 139 6.92 -17.98 6.91
C THR A 139 6.65 -17.15 8.16
N ALA A 140 5.40 -17.20 8.66
CA ALA A 140 5.04 -16.53 9.89
C ALA A 140 5.61 -17.30 11.09
N THR A 141 6.43 -16.63 11.88
CA THR A 141 6.84 -17.13 13.20
C THR A 141 5.70 -16.90 14.17
N ILE A 142 5.02 -17.99 14.55
CA ILE A 142 3.98 -18.03 15.58
C ILE A 142 4.64 -18.11 16.96
#